data_AF-A0A4Z0QK43-F1
#
_entry.id   AF-A0A4Z0QK43-F1
#
_cell.length_a   1.000
_cell.length_b   1.000
_cell.length_c   1.000
_cell.angle_alpha   90.00
_cell.angle_beta   90.00
_cell.angle_gamma   90.00
#
_symmetry.space_group_name_H-M   'P 1'
#
loop_
_entity.id
_entity.type
_entity.pdbx_description
1 polymer ?
#
loop_
_entity_poly.entity_id
_entity_poly.type
_entity_poly.pdbx_seq_one_letter_code
_entity_poly.pdbx_strand_id
1 'polypeptide(L)'
;HHTAYIIFTSGSTGRPKGVMVGQTAIVNRLLWMQDHYPLTADDVVAQKTPCSFEVSGWEVFCPFIGGAKQLMADPEAHRAPLSLG
;
A
#
# COMPACT_ATOMS: atom_id res chain seq x y z
N HIS A 1 -17.67 12.40 0.25
CA HIS A 1 -17.41 11.01 0.71
C HIS A 1 -17.21 10.11 -0.51
N HIS A 2 -15.96 9.93 -0.97
CA HIS A 2 -15.65 9.10 -2.14
C HIS A 2 -14.93 7.81 -1.74
N THR A 3 -15.13 6.75 -2.54
CA THR A 3 -14.28 5.55 -2.49
C THR A 3 -12.88 5.91 -2.99
N ALA A 4 -11.86 5.47 -2.26
CA ALA A 4 -10.46 5.62 -2.64
C ALA A 4 -9.99 4.45 -3.51
N TYR A 5 -10.30 3.22 -3.12
CA TYR A 5 -9.95 2.02 -3.87
C TYR A 5 -10.91 0.86 -3.61
N ILE A 6 -10.86 -0.12 -4.51
CA ILE A 6 -11.61 -1.39 -4.41
C ILE A 6 -10.63 -2.54 -4.59
N ILE A 7 -10.59 -3.46 -3.64
CA ILE A 7 -9.78 -4.68 -3.73
C ILE A 7 -10.71 -5.89 -3.69
N PHE A 8 -10.50 -6.84 -4.61
CA PHE A 8 -11.28 -8.06 -4.66
C PHE A 8 -10.61 -9.17 -3.85
N THR A 9 -11.39 -9.82 -3.00
CA THR A 9 -10.95 -10.98 -2.21
C THR A 9 -11.71 -12.24 -2.63
N SER A 10 -11.18 -13.41 -2.28
CA SER A 10 -11.91 -14.66 -2.44
C SER A 10 -13.23 -14.61 -1.67
N GLY A 11 -14.30 -15.13 -2.28
CA GLY A 11 -15.62 -15.21 -1.67
C GLY A 11 -15.98 -16.65 -1.36
N SER A 12 -16.60 -16.89 -0.21
CA SER A 12 -17.10 -18.22 0.21
C SER A 12 -18.12 -18.85 -0.75
N THR A 13 -18.73 -18.07 -1.65
CA THR A 13 -19.69 -18.52 -2.66
C THR A 13 -19.04 -18.83 -4.02
N GLY A 14 -17.71 -18.79 -4.10
CA GLY A 14 -16.96 -18.97 -5.36
C GLY A 14 -16.90 -17.71 -6.24
N ARG A 15 -17.60 -16.63 -5.88
CA ARG A 15 -17.52 -15.32 -6.56
C ARG A 15 -16.69 -14.33 -5.74
N PRO A 16 -15.69 -13.65 -6.32
CA PRO A 16 -14.93 -12.63 -5.61
C PRO A 16 -15.80 -11.50 -5.07
N LYS A 17 -15.43 -10.95 -3.91
CA LYS A 17 -16.13 -9.85 -3.25
C LYS A 17 -15.26 -8.60 -3.30
N GLY A 18 -15.82 -7.47 -3.75
CA GLY A 18 -15.13 -6.19 -3.78
C GLY A 18 -15.24 -5.48 -2.43
N VAL A 19 -14.11 -5.19 -1.80
CA VAL A 19 -14.02 -4.38 -0.59
C VAL A 19 -13.76 -2.94 -1.01
N MET A 20 -14.74 -2.06 -0.80
CA MET A 20 -14.62 -0.63 -1.07
C MET A 20 -14.06 0.10 0.14
N VAL A 21 -12.94 0.80 -0.01
CA VAL A 21 -12.34 1.61 1.06
C VAL A 21 -12.54 3.08 0.74
N GLY A 22 -13.12 3.83 1.69
CA GLY A 22 -13.36 5.27 1.55
C GLY A 22 -12.11 6.12 1.75
N GLN A 23 -12.08 7.30 1.14
CA GLN A 23 -11.02 8.31 1.28
C GLN A 23 -10.67 8.60 2.75
N THR A 24 -11.67 8.84 3.60
CA THR A 24 -11.43 9.11 5.03
C THR A 24 -10.79 7.93 5.77
N ALA A 25 -11.14 6.69 5.40
CA ALA A 25 -10.62 5.49 6.04
C ALA A 25 -9.12 5.31 5.74
N ILE A 26 -8.71 5.50 4.48
CA ILE A 26 -7.29 5.41 4.12
C ILE A 26 -6.50 6.58 4.71
N VAL A 27 -7.02 7.82 4.69
CA VAL A 27 -6.35 8.97 5.31
C VAL A 27 -6.09 8.72 6.80
N ASN A 28 -7.08 8.20 7.55
CA ASN A 28 -6.90 7.84 8.95
C ASN A 28 -5.77 6.82 9.14
N ARG A 29 -5.71 5.78 8.29
CA ARG A 29 -4.68 4.74 8.36
C ARG A 29 -3.28 5.27 8.04
N LEU A 30 -3.15 6.22 7.13
CA LEU A 30 -1.88 6.82 6.74
C LEU A 30 -1.37 7.79 7.82
N LEU A 31 -2.25 8.64 8.35
CA LEU A 31 -1.89 9.57 9.43
C LEU A 31 -1.48 8.85 10.71
N TRP A 32 -2.20 7.79 11.09
CA TRP A 32 -1.80 6.93 12.21
C TRP A 32 -0.41 6.32 11.99
N MET A 33 -0.11 5.89 10.77
CA MET A 33 1.19 5.28 10.46
C MET A 33 2.32 6.29 10.53
N GLN A 34 2.12 7.49 9.99
CA GLN A 34 3.12 8.56 10.03
C GLN A 34 3.38 9.04 11.46
N ASP A 35 2.36 9.04 12.33
CA ASP A 35 2.52 9.38 13.74
C ASP A 35 3.30 8.28 14.50
N HIS A 36 2.96 7.00 14.27
CA HIS A 36 3.57 5.89 15.00
C HIS A 36 4.93 5.44 14.44
N TYR A 37 5.13 5.58 13.13
CA TYR A 37 6.35 5.24 12.39
C TYR A 37 6.71 6.39 11.43
N PRO A 38 7.31 7.47 11.94
CA PRO A 38 7.59 8.65 11.13
C PRO A 38 8.53 8.30 9.97
N LEU A 39 8.02 8.48 8.75
CA LEU A 39 8.86 8.57 7.56
C LEU A 39 9.34 10.01 7.38
N THR A 40 10.57 10.15 6.96
CA THR A 40 11.25 11.42 6.71
C THR A 40 11.77 11.47 5.27
N ALA A 41 12.30 12.62 4.85
CA ALA A 41 12.88 12.78 3.52
C ALA A 41 14.14 11.91 3.27
N ASP A 42 14.77 11.40 4.33
CA ASP A 42 15.94 10.53 4.24
C ASP A 42 15.56 9.06 4.00
N ASP A 43 14.28 8.72 4.12
CA ASP A 43 13.79 7.35 3.95
C ASP A 43 13.49 7.00 2.48
N VAL A 44 13.67 5.71 2.16
CA VAL A 44 13.28 5.11 0.88
C VAL A 44 12.36 3.93 1.13
N VAL A 45 11.13 4.02 0.63
CA VAL A 45 10.12 2.97 0.76
C VAL A 45 10.04 2.19 -0.55
N ALA A 46 10.16 0.87 -0.47
CA ALA A 46 10.01 -0.01 -1.62
C ALA A 46 8.52 -0.27 -1.92
N GLN A 47 8.10 -0.02 -3.16
CA GLN A 47 6.87 -0.55 -3.74
C GLN A 47 7.14 -1.98 -4.19
N LYS A 48 6.91 -2.92 -3.29
CA LYS A 48 7.13 -4.36 -3.50
C LYS A 48 5.81 -5.10 -3.59
N THR A 49 4.82 -4.67 -2.84
CA THR A 49 3.56 -5.39 -2.71
C THR A 49 2.73 -5.23 -3.99
N PRO A 50 2.24 -6.31 -4.61
CA PRO A 50 1.37 -6.20 -5.77
C PRO A 50 0.13 -5.35 -5.45
N CYS A 51 -0.29 -4.50 -6.40
CA CYS A 51 -1.36 -3.52 -6.20
C CYS A 51 -2.75 -4.13 -5.91
N SER A 52 -2.90 -5.45 -6.11
CA SER A 52 -4.11 -6.21 -5.76
C SER A 52 -4.23 -6.54 -4.26
N PHE A 53 -3.21 -6.27 -3.45
CA PHE A 53 -3.22 -6.49 -2.00
C PHE A 53 -3.30 -5.17 -1.24
N GLU A 54 -4.02 -5.15 -0.12
CA GLU A 54 -4.29 -3.94 0.66
C GLU A 54 -3.03 -3.30 1.25
N VAL A 55 -2.00 -4.11 1.52
CA VAL A 55 -0.70 -3.65 2.01
C VAL A 55 -0.04 -2.69 1.02
N SER A 56 -0.28 -2.82 -0.29
CA SER A 56 0.24 -1.88 -1.29
C SER A 56 -0.25 -0.44 -1.09
N GLY A 57 -1.39 -0.24 -0.43
CA GLY A 57 -1.97 1.09 -0.22
C GLY A 57 -1.05 2.03 0.57
N TRP A 58 -0.39 1.55 1.63
CA TRP A 58 0.52 2.41 2.38
C TRP A 58 1.87 2.57 1.68
N GLU A 59 2.37 1.56 0.96
CA GLU A 59 3.59 1.67 0.15
C GLU A 59 3.44 2.74 -0.94
N VAL A 60 2.23 2.87 -1.50
CA VAL A 60 1.89 3.90 -2.50
C VAL A 60 1.76 5.29 -1.89
N PHE A 61 1.10 5.44 -0.73
CA PHE A 61 0.72 6.79 -0.25
C PHE A 61 1.58 7.35 0.89
N CYS A 62 2.08 6.52 1.82
CA CYS A 62 2.84 7.00 2.97
C CYS A 62 4.10 7.80 2.59
N PRO A 63 4.92 7.40 1.60
CA PRO A 63 6.15 8.11 1.29
C PRO A 63 5.90 9.58 0.94
N PHE A 64 4.84 9.84 0.18
CA PHE A 64 4.50 11.19 -0.28
C PHE A 64 3.90 12.09 0.81
N ILE A 65 3.35 11.51 1.88
CA ILE A 65 2.87 12.27 3.05
C ILE A 65 4.05 12.65 3.96
N GLY A 66 5.01 11.73 4.14
CA GLY A 66 6.21 11.97 4.96
C GLY A 66 7.36 12.69 4.25
N GLY A 67 7.24 12.92 2.93
CA GLY A 67 8.30 13.52 2.11
C GLY A 67 9.43 12.57 1.70
N ALA A 68 9.24 11.27 1.92
CA ALA A 68 10.19 10.20 1.58
C ALA A 68 10.20 9.87 0.09
N LYS A 69 11.20 9.10 -0.34
CA LYS A 69 11.30 8.56 -1.70
C LYS A 69 10.58 7.21 -1.82
N GLN A 70 9.98 6.92 -2.97
CA GLN A 70 9.49 5.59 -3.32
C GLN A 70 10.41 4.94 -4.38
N LEU A 71 10.75 3.67 -4.17
CA LEU A 71 11.52 2.85 -5.12
C LEU A 71 10.63 1.72 -5.64
N MET A 72 10.56 1.57 -6.97
CA MET A 72 9.79 0.49 -7.59
C MET A 72 10.63 -0.77 -7.64
N ALA A 73 10.13 -1.87 -7.05
CA ALA A 73 10.76 -3.17 -7.23
C ALA A 73 10.51 -3.68 -8.67
N ASP A 74 11.45 -4.46 -9.20
CA ASP A 74 11.26 -5.12 -10.49
C ASP A 74 10.04 -6.05 -10.46
N PRO A 75 9.39 -6.27 -11.62
CA PRO A 75 8.34 -7.29 -11.75
C PRO A 75 8.80 -8.64 -11.18
N GLU A 76 7.91 -9.34 -10.48
CA GLU A 76 8.18 -10.62 -9.79
C GLU A 76 9.21 -10.60 -8.65
N ALA A 77 9.93 -9.50 -8.39
CA ALA A 77 10.90 -9.43 -7.29
C ALA A 77 10.27 -9.67 -5.91
N HIS A 78 8.96 -9.42 -5.79
CA HIS A 78 8.19 -9.72 -4.58
C HIS A 78 8.15 -11.21 -4.19
N ARG A 79 8.49 -12.12 -5.13
CA ARG A 79 8.53 -13.58 -4.95
C ARG A 79 9.96 -14.14 -4.86
N ALA A 80 10.97 -13.32 -5.09
CA ALA A 80 12.37 -13.73 -5.16
C ALA A 80 13.19 -13.03 -4.05
N PRO A 81 13.52 -13.73 -2.94
CA PRO A 81 14.24 -13.11 -1.83
C PRO A 81 15.58 -12.48 -2.19
N LEU A 82 16.25 -12.98 -3.25
CA LEU A 82 17.56 -12.52 -3.70
C LEU A 82 17.51 -11.32 -4.66
N SER A 83 16.33 -10.89 -5.12
CA SER A 83 16.19 -9.80 -6.11
C SER A 83 15.72 -8.47 -5.51
N LEU A 84 15.57 -8.41 -4.18
CA LEU A 84 15.32 -7.16 -3.46
C LEU A 84 16.67 -6.68 -2.91
N GLY A 85 17.48 -6.07 -3.78
CA GLY A 85 18.82 -5.58 -3.46
C GLY A 85 19.25 -4.49 -4.43
#